data_AF-A0A379LT47-F1
#
_entry.id   AF-A0A379LT47-F1
#
_cell.length_a   1.000
_cell.length_b   1.000
_cell.length_c   1.000
_cell.angle_alpha   90.00
_cell.angle_beta   90.00
_cell.angle_gamma   90.00
#
_symmetry.space_group_name_H-M   'P 1'
#
loop_
_entity.id
_entity.type
_entity.pdbx_description
1 polymer ?
#
loop_
_entity_poly.entity_id
_entity_poly.type
_entity_poly.pdbx_seq_one_letter_code
_entity_poly.pdbx_strand_id
1 'polypeptide(L)'
;MDSRFTTSISVFRTELNNVGEATTQTVQGSGDVAYIGRKGVVSRGVEFEVNGALTDNWQMTLGGTRYIAENRDGSTFNPQLPQTSFNLFSSYRLPTLQQLTLGGGVNWQTHIWNDVGGPEGNGTWRARQGSYALVDLFARYQVNKNLSLQGNLNNLFDKEYDTNVASSVVYGEPRNFSVTASYTF
;
A
#
# COMPACT_ATOMS: atom_id res chain seq x y z
N MET A 1 11.25 31.76 2.90
CA MET A 1 10.75 30.76 3.86
C MET A 1 10.95 29.41 3.20
N ASP A 2 12.04 28.72 3.55
CA ASP A 2 12.40 27.45 2.95
C ASP A 2 11.53 26.35 3.57
N SER A 3 10.40 26.02 2.92
CA SER A 3 9.55 24.91 3.33
C SER A 3 10.25 23.58 3.07
N ARG A 4 11.19 23.23 3.94
CA ARG A 4 11.92 21.96 3.93
C ARG A 4 11.13 20.79 4.50
N PHE A 5 9.92 21.07 4.98
CA PHE A 5 9.06 20.13 5.66
C PHE A 5 7.61 20.45 5.35
N THR A 6 6.87 19.46 4.89
CA THR A 6 5.45 19.54 4.57
C THR A 6 4.71 18.52 5.43
N THR A 7 3.51 18.90 5.85
CA THR A 7 2.60 18.03 6.59
C THR A 7 1.21 18.27 6.06
N SER A 8 0.51 17.19 5.74
CA SER A 8 -0.88 17.19 5.33
C SER A 8 -1.66 16.23 6.22
N ILE A 9 -2.88 16.63 6.55
CA ILE A 9 -3.85 15.77 7.20
C ILE A 9 -5.16 16.01 6.45
N SER A 10 -5.75 14.93 5.96
CA SER A 10 -6.99 14.97 5.21
C SER A 10 -8.01 14.05 5.86
N VAL A 11 -9.23 14.55 6.00
CA VAL A 11 -10.40 13.73 6.34
C VAL A 11 -11.29 13.71 5.12
N PHE A 12 -11.63 12.52 4.65
CA PHE A 12 -12.36 12.35 3.41
C PHE A 12 -13.59 11.46 3.58
N ARG A 13 -14.56 11.71 2.72
CA ARG A 13 -15.75 10.88 2.55
C ARG A 13 -16.12 10.84 1.08
N THR A 14 -16.13 9.64 0.52
CA THR A 14 -16.45 9.37 -0.88
C THR A 14 -17.73 8.56 -0.93
N GLU A 15 -18.71 9.04 -1.69
CA GLU A 15 -19.98 8.35 -1.90
C GLU A 15 -20.11 7.94 -3.37
N LEU A 16 -20.12 6.65 -3.63
CA LEU A 16 -20.39 6.11 -4.95
C LEU A 16 -21.91 5.96 -5.12
N ASN A 17 -22.48 6.83 -5.94
CA ASN A 17 -23.90 6.85 -6.29
C ASN A 17 -24.11 6.29 -7.70
N ASN A 18 -25.33 5.85 -7.99
CA ASN A 18 -25.74 5.31 -9.28
C ASN A 18 -24.97 4.05 -9.73
N VAL A 19 -24.58 3.19 -8.77
CA VAL A 19 -24.08 1.85 -9.11
C VAL A 19 -25.21 1.06 -9.75
N GLY A 20 -24.93 0.45 -10.90
CA GLY A 20 -25.90 -0.37 -11.62
C GLY A 20 -26.22 -1.64 -10.83
N GLU A 21 -27.44 -1.72 -10.31
CA GLU A 21 -27.99 -2.93 -9.68
C GLU A 21 -28.94 -3.60 -10.66
N ALA A 22 -28.68 -4.85 -11.01
CA ALA A 22 -29.54 -5.64 -11.87
C ALA A 22 -30.91 -5.81 -11.22
N THR A 23 -31.97 -5.59 -11.98
CA THR A 23 -33.35 -5.82 -11.55
C THR A 23 -33.83 -7.20 -11.97
N THR A 24 -34.99 -7.61 -11.47
CA THR A 24 -35.67 -8.83 -11.92
C THR A 24 -36.40 -8.63 -13.25
N GLN A 25 -36.31 -7.45 -13.87
CA GLN A 25 -37.00 -7.11 -15.11
C GLN A 25 -36.02 -7.11 -16.27
N THR A 26 -36.51 -7.39 -17.47
CA THR A 26 -35.76 -7.24 -18.71
C THR A 26 -36.14 -5.95 -19.42
N VAL A 27 -35.19 -5.35 -20.13
CA VAL A 27 -35.44 -4.22 -21.01
C VAL A 27 -36.34 -4.72 -22.15
N GLN A 28 -37.52 -4.10 -22.27
CA GLN A 28 -38.48 -4.48 -23.31
C GLN A 28 -37.83 -4.31 -24.69
N GLY A 29 -37.82 -5.40 -25.47
CA GLY A 29 -37.32 -5.42 -26.85
C GLY A 29 -35.87 -5.82 -27.04
N SER A 30 -35.05 -5.92 -25.99
CA SER A 30 -33.65 -6.41 -26.10
C SER A 30 -33.40 -7.73 -25.38
N GLY A 31 -34.21 -8.08 -24.37
CA GLY A 31 -34.00 -9.27 -23.55
C GLY A 31 -32.88 -9.12 -22.51
N ASP A 32 -32.19 -7.98 -22.49
CA ASP A 32 -31.17 -7.66 -21.50
C ASP A 32 -31.78 -7.42 -20.12
N VAL A 33 -31.03 -7.74 -19.06
CA VAL A 33 -31.45 -7.44 -17.69
C VAL A 33 -31.46 -5.92 -17.48
N ALA A 34 -32.57 -5.36 -16.99
CA ALA A 34 -32.66 -3.94 -16.70
C ALA A 34 -31.88 -3.60 -15.42
N TYR A 35 -31.17 -2.47 -15.41
CA TYR A 35 -30.39 -1.99 -14.26
C TYR A 35 -30.95 -0.67 -13.73
N ILE A 36 -30.87 -0.47 -12.42
CA ILE A 36 -31.21 0.80 -11.78
C ILE A 36 -30.04 1.36 -10.99
N GLY A 37 -29.87 2.68 -11.04
CA GLY A 37 -28.87 3.37 -10.24
C GLY A 37 -29.24 3.33 -8.76
N ARG A 38 -28.34 2.80 -7.93
CA ARG A 38 -28.51 2.73 -6.48
C ARG A 38 -27.29 3.32 -5.76
N LYS A 39 -27.47 3.69 -4.50
CA LYS A 39 -26.33 4.01 -3.62
C LYS A 39 -25.51 2.74 -3.48
N GLY A 40 -24.23 2.81 -3.85
CA GLY A 40 -23.33 1.67 -3.86
C GLY A 40 -22.50 1.61 -2.59
N VAL A 41 -21.37 2.30 -2.62
CA VAL A 41 -20.31 2.22 -1.61
C VAL A 41 -20.08 3.58 -0.98
N VAL A 42 -19.97 3.60 0.35
CA VAL A 42 -19.51 4.77 1.10
C VAL A 42 -18.15 4.45 1.69
N SER A 43 -17.15 5.26 1.33
CA SER A 43 -15.81 5.20 1.92
C SER A 43 -15.56 6.44 2.75
N ARG A 44 -15.03 6.27 3.95
CA ARG A 44 -14.67 7.36 4.85
C ARG A 44 -13.33 7.05 5.50
N GLY A 45 -12.50 8.06 5.69
CA GLY A 45 -11.19 7.83 6.24
C GLY A 45 -10.46 9.10 6.63
N VAL A 46 -9.29 8.87 7.21
CA VAL A 46 -8.30 9.88 7.51
C VAL A 46 -6.97 9.42 6.94
N GLU A 47 -6.25 10.37 6.37
CA GLU A 47 -4.89 10.16 5.91
C GLU A 47 -4.02 11.31 6.41
N PHE A 48 -2.76 11.00 6.63
CA PHE A 48 -1.75 11.99 6.94
C PHE A 48 -0.47 11.67 6.18
N GLU A 49 0.23 12.71 5.79
CA GLU A 49 1.54 12.61 5.19
C GLU A 49 2.45 13.68 5.78
N VAL A 50 3.67 13.29 6.08
CA VAL A 50 4.74 14.13 6.58
C VAL A 50 5.94 13.86 5.68
N ASN A 51 6.44 14.89 5.01
CA ASN A 51 7.56 14.75 4.08
C ASN A 51 8.53 15.90 4.29
N GLY A 52 9.81 15.61 4.47
CA GLY A 52 10.81 16.67 4.50
C GLY A 52 12.16 16.29 5.05
N ALA A 53 13.00 17.31 5.14
CA ALA A 53 14.33 17.25 5.72
C ALA A 53 14.30 17.69 7.19
N LEU A 54 14.49 16.74 8.11
CA LEU A 54 14.64 17.01 9.55
C LEU A 54 15.93 17.79 9.84
N THR A 55 16.98 17.52 9.07
CA THR A 55 18.25 18.28 9.05
C THR A 55 18.78 18.35 7.61
N ASP A 56 19.89 19.04 7.37
CA ASP A 56 20.56 19.05 6.04
C ASP A 56 20.95 17.66 5.55
N ASN A 57 21.12 16.73 6.49
CA ASN A 57 21.61 15.39 6.23
C ASN A 57 20.56 14.31 6.47
N TRP A 58 19.36 14.67 6.94
CA TRP A 58 18.32 13.70 7.30
C TRP A 58 17.01 14.03 6.62
N GLN A 59 16.53 13.14 5.76
CA GLN A 59 15.23 13.20 5.09
C GLN A 59 14.33 12.08 5.60
N MET A 60 13.04 12.40 5.75
CA MET A 60 12.02 11.46 6.20
C MET A 60 10.72 11.70 5.46
N THR A 61 10.09 10.59 5.04
CA THR A 61 8.73 10.55 4.53
C THR A 61 7.95 9.57 5.38
N LEU A 62 6.80 10.00 5.88
CA LEU A 62 5.93 9.25 6.76
C LEU A 62 4.49 9.45 6.30
N GLY A 63 3.84 8.36 5.92
CA GLY A 63 2.44 8.37 5.49
C GLY A 63 1.65 7.33 6.26
N GLY A 64 0.40 7.65 6.57
CA GLY A 64 -0.53 6.70 7.16
C GLY A 64 -1.94 6.98 6.71
N THR A 65 -2.70 5.92 6.46
CA THR A 65 -4.10 6.03 6.09
C THR A 65 -4.92 5.02 6.86
N ARG A 66 -6.13 5.43 7.23
CA ARG A 66 -7.16 4.55 7.75
C ARG A 66 -8.47 4.89 7.11
N TYR A 67 -9.07 3.92 6.44
CA TYR A 67 -10.38 4.08 5.83
C TYR A 67 -11.28 2.88 6.12
N ILE A 68 -12.57 3.14 6.05
CA ILE A 68 -13.61 2.12 6.13
C ILE A 68 -14.47 2.31 4.89
N ALA A 69 -14.58 1.25 4.09
CA ALA A 69 -15.45 1.18 2.93
C ALA A 69 -16.56 0.17 3.20
N GLU A 70 -17.80 0.64 3.12
CA GLU A 70 -19.00 -0.16 3.39
C GLU A 70 -19.92 -0.14 2.16
N ASN A 71 -20.47 -1.30 1.82
CA ASN A 71 -21.58 -1.42 0.89
C ASN A 71 -22.87 -0.88 1.53
N ARG A 72 -23.91 -0.70 0.71
CA ARG A 72 -25.26 -0.29 1.16
C ARG A 72 -25.81 -1.14 2.32
N ASP A 73 -25.53 -2.43 2.34
CA ASP A 73 -26.00 -3.38 3.36
C ASP A 73 -25.17 -3.36 4.65
N GLY A 74 -24.14 -2.50 4.73
CA GLY A 74 -23.21 -2.42 5.86
C GLY A 74 -22.09 -3.46 5.82
N SER A 75 -22.03 -4.32 4.81
CA SER A 75 -20.90 -5.23 4.62
C SER A 75 -19.63 -4.47 4.19
N THR A 76 -18.47 -4.98 4.58
CA THR A 76 -17.19 -4.38 4.18
C THR A 76 -16.99 -4.52 2.67
N PHE A 77 -16.74 -3.40 2.00
CA PHE A 77 -16.38 -3.37 0.58
C PHE A 77 -14.88 -3.65 0.41
N ASN A 78 -14.54 -4.58 -0.50
CA ASN A 78 -13.16 -5.01 -0.79
C ASN A 78 -12.31 -5.33 0.45
N PRO A 79 -12.70 -6.31 1.28
CA PRO A 79 -11.96 -6.68 2.49
C PRO A 79 -10.55 -7.24 2.23
N GLN A 80 -10.25 -7.56 0.96
CA GLN A 80 -8.92 -7.96 0.47
C GLN A 80 -7.93 -6.80 0.39
N LEU A 81 -8.38 -5.54 0.57
CA LEU A 81 -7.52 -4.37 0.66
C LEU A 81 -7.34 -3.95 2.13
N PRO A 82 -6.12 -3.54 2.54
CA PRO A 82 -5.87 -3.16 3.93
C PRO A 82 -6.56 -1.84 4.26
N GLN A 83 -7.44 -1.88 5.27
CA GLN A 83 -8.14 -0.70 5.77
C GLN A 83 -7.24 0.28 6.52
N THR A 84 -6.08 -0.16 6.99
CA THR A 84 -5.07 0.71 7.58
C THR A 84 -3.70 0.31 7.08
N SER A 85 -2.94 1.30 6.62
CA SER A 85 -1.55 1.15 6.20
C SER A 85 -0.70 2.30 6.70
N PHE A 86 0.58 2.01 6.83
CA PHE A 86 1.58 2.92 7.35
C PHE A 86 2.89 2.71 6.61
N ASN A 87 3.44 3.78 6.08
CA ASN A 87 4.70 3.76 5.34
C ASN A 87 5.64 4.80 5.94
N LEU A 88 6.81 4.37 6.38
CA LEU A 88 7.89 5.24 6.84
C LEU A 88 9.10 4.97 5.97
N PHE A 89 9.74 6.02 5.48
CA PHE A 89 11.02 5.95 4.81
C PHE A 89 11.93 7.04 5.34
N SER A 90 13.19 6.71 5.62
CA SER A 90 14.16 7.63 6.19
C SER A 90 15.51 7.44 5.52
N SER A 91 16.17 8.55 5.22
CA SER A 91 17.49 8.61 4.59
C SER A 91 18.38 9.57 5.36
N TYR A 92 19.54 9.08 5.78
CA TYR A 92 20.51 9.79 6.60
C TYR A 92 21.89 9.76 5.96
N ARG A 93 22.39 10.93 5.59
CA ARG A 93 23.76 11.14 5.12
C ARG A 93 24.67 11.37 6.34
N LEU A 94 25.78 10.64 6.45
CA LEU A 94 26.66 10.84 7.60
C LEU A 94 27.37 12.19 7.50
N PRO A 95 27.29 13.07 8.53
CA PRO A 95 28.01 14.34 8.53
C PRO A 95 29.53 14.16 8.50
N THR A 96 30.03 13.09 9.13
CA THR A 96 31.45 12.72 9.18
C THR A 96 31.95 12.09 7.88
N LEU A 97 31.06 11.50 7.08
CA LEU A 97 31.37 10.84 5.82
C LEU A 97 30.26 11.14 4.82
N GLN A 98 30.30 12.33 4.23
CA GLN A 98 29.23 12.84 3.36
C GLN A 98 29.03 11.99 2.09
N GLN A 99 29.99 11.14 1.74
CA GLN A 99 29.86 10.17 0.65
C GLN A 99 28.92 9.02 0.98
N LEU A 100 28.67 8.74 2.27
CA LEU A 100 27.85 7.62 2.72
C LEU A 100 26.46 8.10 3.15
N THR A 101 25.44 7.53 2.52
CA THR A 101 24.04 7.69 2.87
C THR A 101 23.48 6.33 3.26
N LEU A 102 22.87 6.25 4.44
CA LEU A 102 22.18 5.07 4.94
C LEU A 102 20.71 5.39 5.03
N GLY A 103 19.86 4.41 4.77
CA GLY A 103 18.46 4.60 5.02
C GLY A 103 17.70 3.30 5.00
N GLY A 104 16.40 3.44 5.12
CA GLY A 104 15.50 2.31 5.15
C GLY A 104 14.06 2.75 5.28
N GLY A 105 13.16 1.80 5.12
CA GLY A 105 11.75 2.01 5.25
C GLY A 105 11.04 0.85 5.92
N VAL A 106 9.84 1.15 6.40
CA VAL A 106 8.91 0.19 6.98
C VAL A 106 7.57 0.42 6.31
N ASN A 107 7.06 -0.62 5.65
CA ASN A 107 5.71 -0.65 5.09
C ASN A 107 4.89 -1.63 5.93
N TRP A 108 3.90 -1.15 6.65
CA TRP A 108 3.02 -1.95 7.49
C TRP A 108 1.58 -1.84 7.02
N GLN A 109 0.86 -2.96 7.10
CA GLN A 109 -0.56 -3.01 6.82
C GLN A 109 -1.31 -3.93 7.79
N THR A 110 -2.58 -3.63 8.00
CA THR A 110 -3.48 -4.49 8.77
C THR A 110 -3.84 -5.77 8.03
N HIS A 111 -4.41 -6.72 8.78
CA HIS A 111 -4.98 -7.92 8.22
C HIS A 111 -5.96 -7.61 7.06
N ILE A 112 -6.03 -8.54 6.13
CA ILE A 112 -6.99 -8.54 5.01
C ILE A 112 -7.62 -9.92 4.90
N TRP A 113 -8.80 -9.98 4.32
CA TRP A 113 -9.51 -11.24 4.14
C TRP A 113 -10.38 -11.22 2.89
N ASN A 114 -10.68 -12.41 2.38
CA ASN A 114 -11.57 -12.57 1.26
C ASN A 114 -12.40 -13.85 1.42
N ASP A 115 -13.69 -13.77 1.13
CA ASP A 115 -14.58 -14.91 1.17
C ASP A 115 -14.60 -15.55 -0.23
N VAL A 116 -14.02 -16.74 -0.34
CA VAL A 116 -13.84 -17.49 -1.58
C VAL A 116 -14.70 -18.75 -1.57
N GLY A 117 -15.12 -19.21 -2.75
CA GLY A 117 -15.80 -20.50 -2.88
C GLY A 117 -14.86 -21.63 -2.46
N GLY A 118 -15.34 -22.51 -1.57
CA GLY A 118 -14.58 -23.67 -1.13
C GLY A 118 -14.31 -24.64 -2.29
N PRO A 119 -13.19 -25.39 -2.23
CA PRO A 119 -12.94 -26.45 -3.22
C PRO A 119 -14.11 -27.43 -3.26
N GLU A 120 -14.43 -27.91 -4.46
CA GLU A 120 -15.49 -28.90 -4.71
C GLU A 120 -16.91 -28.44 -4.31
N GLY A 121 -17.13 -27.13 -4.14
CA GLY A 121 -18.45 -26.59 -3.76
C GLY A 121 -18.78 -26.71 -2.27
N ASN A 122 -17.78 -27.01 -1.41
CA ASN A 122 -17.94 -27.09 0.05
C ASN A 122 -18.00 -25.70 0.72
N GLY A 123 -19.06 -24.96 0.41
CA GLY A 123 -19.41 -23.70 1.09
C GLY A 123 -18.46 -22.55 0.81
N THR A 124 -18.42 -21.58 1.73
CA THR A 124 -17.58 -20.38 1.64
C THR A 124 -16.42 -20.48 2.62
N TRP A 125 -15.20 -20.32 2.12
CA TRP A 125 -13.98 -20.31 2.91
C TRP A 125 -13.46 -18.87 3.03
N ARG A 126 -12.89 -18.51 4.18
CA ARG A 126 -12.31 -17.19 4.38
C ARG A 126 -10.79 -17.28 4.26
N ALA A 127 -10.24 -16.84 3.13
CA ALA A 127 -8.82 -16.57 2.98
C ALA A 127 -8.45 -15.37 3.87
N ARG A 128 -7.35 -15.48 4.63
CA ARG A 128 -6.91 -14.44 5.58
C ARG A 128 -5.41 -14.25 5.46
N GLN A 129 -4.99 -13.00 5.38
CA GLN A 129 -3.61 -12.60 5.57
C GLN A 129 -3.56 -11.70 6.82
N GLY A 130 -2.74 -12.08 7.80
CA GLY A 130 -2.57 -11.31 9.03
C GLY A 130 -1.86 -9.97 8.78
N SER A 131 -1.87 -9.08 9.78
CA SER A 131 -1.09 -7.84 9.71
C SER A 131 0.41 -8.16 9.59
N TYR A 132 1.13 -7.43 8.75
CA TYR A 132 2.56 -7.61 8.56
C TYR A 132 3.28 -6.29 8.31
N ALA A 133 4.58 -6.28 8.58
CA ALA A 133 5.48 -5.20 8.22
C ALA A 133 6.58 -5.76 7.31
N LEU A 134 6.91 -5.02 6.26
CA LEU A 134 8.09 -5.21 5.43
C LEU A 134 9.09 -4.12 5.79
N VAL A 135 10.34 -4.52 6.00
CA VAL A 135 11.41 -3.61 6.38
C VAL A 135 12.50 -3.68 5.33
N ASP A 136 12.81 -2.53 4.75
CA ASP A 136 13.78 -2.39 3.67
C ASP A 136 14.92 -1.50 4.15
N LEU A 137 16.14 -1.83 3.76
CA LEU A 137 17.34 -1.07 4.08
C LEU A 137 18.10 -0.74 2.80
N PHE A 138 18.77 0.41 2.77
CA PHE A 138 19.71 0.72 1.72
C PHE A 138 20.94 1.44 2.27
N ALA A 139 22.05 1.27 1.55
CA ALA A 139 23.28 2.00 1.77
C ALA A 139 23.82 2.47 0.43
N ARG A 140 24.14 3.75 0.31
CA ARG A 140 24.71 4.35 -0.89
C ARG A 140 26.04 5.02 -0.55
N TYR A 141 27.06 4.69 -1.31
CA TYR A 141 28.40 5.24 -1.19
C TYR A 141 28.83 5.92 -2.49
N GLN A 142 29.17 7.21 -2.39
CA GLN A 142 29.71 8.00 -3.49
C GLN A 142 31.22 7.78 -3.59
N VAL A 143 31.67 6.95 -4.54
CA VAL A 143 33.09 6.62 -4.70
C VAL A 143 33.87 7.83 -5.23
N ASN A 144 33.33 8.51 -6.23
CA ASN A 144 33.88 9.74 -6.78
C ASN A 144 32.73 10.59 -7.40
N LYS A 145 33.01 11.73 -8.03
CA LYS A 145 31.97 12.64 -8.56
C LYS A 145 31.06 12.00 -9.62
N ASN A 146 31.53 10.94 -10.27
CA ASN A 146 30.86 10.31 -11.40
C ASN A 146 30.31 8.93 -11.04
N LEU A 147 30.82 8.25 -10.00
CA LEU A 147 30.49 6.87 -9.64
C LEU A 147 29.87 6.78 -8.24
N SER A 148 28.70 6.17 -8.16
CA SER A 148 28.05 5.78 -6.90
C SER A 148 27.74 4.29 -6.87
N LEU A 149 27.90 3.68 -5.70
CA LEU A 149 27.50 2.30 -5.41
C LEU A 149 26.33 2.33 -4.43
N GLN A 150 25.30 1.54 -4.67
CA GLN A 150 24.16 1.39 -3.78
C GLN A 150 23.86 -0.09 -3.55
N GLY A 151 23.73 -0.49 -2.30
CA GLY A 151 23.17 -1.77 -1.90
C GLY A 151 21.77 -1.57 -1.34
N ASN A 152 20.81 -2.41 -1.73
CA ASN A 152 19.48 -2.46 -1.13
C ASN A 152 19.22 -3.88 -0.62
N LEU A 153 18.60 -3.97 0.55
CA LEU A 153 18.15 -5.19 1.18
C LEU A 153 16.66 -5.04 1.46
N ASN A 154 15.84 -5.75 0.71
CA ASN A 154 14.39 -5.71 0.84
C ASN A 154 13.91 -6.88 1.69
N ASN A 155 12.81 -6.68 2.41
CA ASN A 155 12.21 -7.69 3.30
C ASN A 155 13.25 -8.29 4.27
N LEU A 156 13.91 -7.44 5.07
CA LEU A 156 15.00 -7.78 6.00
C LEU A 156 14.69 -9.00 6.89
N PHE A 157 13.44 -9.11 7.36
CA PHE A 157 12.97 -10.17 8.26
C PHE A 157 12.45 -11.41 7.53
N ASP A 158 12.59 -11.48 6.21
CA ASP A 158 12.18 -12.62 5.37
C ASP A 158 10.72 -13.02 5.62
N LYS A 159 9.85 -12.01 5.69
CA LYS A 159 8.43 -12.21 5.97
C LYS A 159 7.78 -12.85 4.76
N GLU A 160 7.19 -14.03 4.95
CA GLU A 160 6.26 -14.62 3.99
C GLU A 160 4.88 -13.98 4.13
N TYR A 161 4.31 -13.55 3.01
CA TYR A 161 2.99 -12.92 2.93
C TYR A 161 2.35 -13.21 1.57
N ASP A 162 1.02 -13.22 1.55
CA ASP A 162 0.23 -13.35 0.34
C ASP A 162 -0.10 -11.96 -0.23
N THR A 163 0.28 -11.74 -1.48
CA THR A 163 -0.04 -10.52 -2.25
C THR A 163 -1.42 -10.57 -2.88
N ASN A 164 -2.01 -11.77 -2.98
CA ASN A 164 -3.28 -12.01 -3.62
C ASN A 164 -4.17 -12.90 -2.75
N VAL A 165 -4.86 -12.29 -1.80
CA VAL A 165 -5.84 -12.99 -0.94
C VAL A 165 -7.11 -13.27 -1.74
N ALA A 166 -7.05 -14.31 -2.55
CA ALA A 166 -8.12 -14.80 -3.41
C ALA A 166 -8.08 -16.33 -3.47
N SER A 167 -8.75 -16.94 -4.45
CA SER A 167 -8.76 -18.40 -4.64
C SER A 167 -7.38 -18.99 -4.99
N SER A 168 -6.39 -18.14 -5.30
CA SER A 168 -5.02 -18.55 -5.61
C SER A 168 -4.03 -17.70 -4.83
N VAL A 169 -3.15 -18.36 -4.07
CA VAL A 169 -2.13 -17.72 -3.23
C VAL A 169 -0.96 -17.28 -4.11
N VAL A 170 -0.53 -16.03 -3.96
CA VAL A 170 0.66 -15.49 -4.63
C VAL A 170 1.59 -14.91 -3.57
N TYR A 171 2.67 -15.63 -3.29
CA TYR A 171 3.66 -15.17 -2.32
C TYR A 171 4.35 -13.90 -2.80
N GLY A 172 4.49 -12.96 -1.87
CA GLY A 172 5.32 -11.78 -2.07
C GLY A 172 6.80 -12.12 -2.13
N GLU A 173 7.61 -11.13 -2.50
CA GLU A 173 9.04 -11.32 -2.63
C GLU A 173 9.68 -11.70 -1.28
N PRO A 174 10.46 -12.81 -1.23
CA PRO A 174 11.26 -13.11 -0.06
C PRO A 174 12.39 -12.08 0.10
N ARG A 175 13.16 -12.21 1.16
CA ARG A 175 14.34 -11.36 1.37
C ARG A 175 15.25 -11.38 0.15
N ASN A 176 15.52 -10.20 -0.40
CA ASN A 176 16.37 -10.05 -1.57
C ASN A 176 17.35 -8.90 -1.42
N PHE A 177 18.49 -9.03 -2.10
CA PHE A 177 19.58 -8.07 -2.07
C PHE A 177 19.94 -7.66 -3.49
N SER A 178 20.17 -6.37 -3.69
CA SER A 178 20.62 -5.81 -4.97
C SER A 178 21.79 -4.86 -4.77
N VAL A 179 22.71 -4.87 -5.73
CA VAL A 179 23.81 -3.91 -5.81
C VAL A 179 23.73 -3.19 -7.14
N THR A 180 23.79 -1.88 -7.11
CA THR A 180 23.73 -1.03 -8.29
C THR A 180 24.94 -0.11 -8.31
N ALA A 181 25.63 -0.08 -9.45
CA ALA A 181 26.65 0.93 -9.74
C ALA A 181 26.06 1.92 -10.75
N SER A 182 26.10 3.21 -10.43
CA SER A 182 25.63 4.28 -11.32
C SER A 182 26.78 5.20 -11.68
N TYR A 183 26.99 5.41 -12.99
CA TYR A 183 27.98 6.33 -13.52
C TYR A 183 27.29 7.50 -14.25
N THR A 184 27.70 8.72 -13.94
CA THR A 184 27.18 9.96 -14.57
C THR A 184 28.32 10.68 -15.29
N PHE A 185 28.08 11.12 -16.53
CA PHE A 185 29.03 11.80 -17.40
C PHE A 185 28.84 13.31 -17.41
#